data_AF-A0A6P4DTI4-F1
#
_entry.id   AF-A0A6P4DTI4-F1
#
_cell.length_a   1.000
_cell.length_b   1.000
_cell.length_c   1.000
_cell.angle_alpha   90.00
_cell.angle_beta   90.00
_cell.angle_gamma   90.00
#
_symmetry.space_group_name_H-M   'P 1'
#
loop_
_entity.id
_entity.type
_entity.pdbx_description
1 polymer ?
#
loop_
_entity_poly.entity_id
_entity_poly.type
_entity_poly.pdbx_seq_one_letter_code
_entity_poly.pdbx_strand_id
1 'polypeptide(L)'
;MAYMIRSFLLLSTLFLILAITPNIEAKDVVVEAMVYCQSCDHIGTWSLSEAKPVASAKVSVTCKNYKAQVFYYKVFDTDKNGYMYAQLEGFKMKNYILDHPLHSCYVKLVWSPLETCGLLSNVNYGLTGAPLRYENKLLRGGAGSNYEAVVYAAGPLAFRPSHCSQGNVTSQH
;
A
#
# COMPACT_ATOMS: atom_id res chain seq x y z
N MET A 1 -4.08 70.94 -34.87
CA MET A 1 -3.05 69.88 -34.78
C MET A 1 -3.23 69.22 -33.41
N ALA A 2 -4.08 68.20 -33.31
CA ALA A 2 -3.81 66.81 -33.71
C ALA A 2 -2.93 66.09 -32.67
N TYR A 3 -3.60 65.29 -31.85
CA TYR A 3 -3.18 64.01 -31.24
C TYR A 3 -1.71 63.88 -30.81
N MET A 4 -1.41 63.85 -29.50
CA MET A 4 -0.33 62.98 -28.99
C MET A 4 -0.21 62.87 -27.46
N ILE A 5 -1.32 62.78 -26.70
CA ILE A 5 -1.21 62.43 -25.27
C ILE A 5 -2.31 61.43 -24.91
N ARG A 6 -2.23 60.21 -25.44
CA ARG A 6 -3.10 59.09 -25.01
C ARG A 6 -2.51 57.70 -25.28
N SER A 7 -1.18 57.56 -25.33
CA SER A 7 -0.56 56.31 -25.82
C SER A 7 0.62 55.81 -24.99
N PHE A 8 0.54 55.86 -23.65
CA PHE A 8 1.54 55.19 -22.79
C PHE A 8 0.99 54.44 -21.57
N LEU A 9 -0.34 54.35 -21.40
CA LEU A 9 -0.98 53.63 -20.28
C LEU A 9 -1.70 52.34 -20.67
N LEU A 10 -1.46 51.79 -21.86
CA LEU A 10 -2.16 50.59 -22.34
C LEU A 10 -1.24 49.39 -22.64
N LEU A 11 0.05 49.44 -22.29
CA LEU A 11 0.98 48.35 -22.62
C LEU A 11 1.64 47.64 -21.42
N SER A 12 1.14 47.79 -20.18
CA SER A 12 1.70 47.08 -19.02
C SER A 12 0.77 46.06 -18.35
N THR A 13 -0.44 45.85 -18.86
CA THR A 13 -1.40 44.90 -18.27
C THR A 13 -1.50 43.60 -19.06
N LEU A 14 -0.37 42.99 -19.40
CA LEU A 14 -0.35 41.61 -19.88
C LEU A 14 0.79 40.87 -19.18
N PHE A 15 0.46 39.73 -18.59
CA PHE A 15 1.34 38.81 -17.85
C PHE A 15 1.60 39.08 -16.36
N LEU A 16 0.52 39.11 -15.58
CA LEU A 16 0.55 38.48 -14.25
C LEU A 16 -0.72 37.65 -14.04
N ILE A 17 -1.03 36.79 -15.01
CA ILE A 17 -1.75 35.55 -14.68
C ILE A 17 -0.64 34.60 -14.26
N LEU A 18 -0.24 34.67 -12.99
CA LEU A 18 0.28 33.49 -12.32
C LEU A 18 -0.83 32.46 -12.49
N ALA A 19 -0.61 31.48 -13.37
CA ALA A 19 -1.41 30.28 -13.37
C ALA A 19 -1.21 29.67 -11.99
N ILE A 20 -2.08 30.01 -11.05
CA ILE A 20 -2.30 29.23 -9.85
C ILE A 20 -2.99 27.99 -10.38
N THR A 21 -2.22 27.09 -10.99
CA THR A 21 -2.63 25.69 -11.05
C THR A 21 -2.81 25.33 -9.59
N PRO A 22 -4.03 25.01 -9.11
CA PRO A 22 -4.12 24.40 -7.81
C PRO A 22 -3.18 23.20 -7.89
N ASN A 23 -2.12 23.21 -7.09
CA ASN A 23 -1.41 22.00 -6.79
C ASN A 23 -2.44 21.20 -5.99
N ILE A 24 -3.29 20.45 -6.70
CA ILE A 24 -4.09 19.41 -6.09
C ILE A 24 -3.02 18.46 -5.62
N GLU A 25 -2.58 18.63 -4.38
CA GLU A 25 -1.60 17.74 -3.79
C GLU A 25 -2.13 16.34 -3.97
N ALA A 26 -1.44 15.57 -4.82
CA ALA A 26 -1.84 14.21 -5.09
C ALA A 26 -1.76 13.49 -3.75
N LYS A 27 -2.91 12.99 -3.28
CA LYS A 27 -2.94 12.22 -2.04
C LYS A 27 -2.07 11.00 -2.23
N ASP A 28 -1.09 10.82 -1.36
CA ASP A 28 -0.23 9.66 -1.40
C ASP A 28 -1.05 8.40 -1.12
N VAL A 29 -0.66 7.31 -1.76
CA VAL A 29 -1.25 6.00 -1.52
C VAL A 29 -0.34 5.24 -0.59
N VAL A 30 -0.88 4.80 0.54
CA VAL A 30 -0.17 4.01 1.54
C VAL A 30 -0.86 2.67 1.69
N VAL A 31 -0.07 1.62 1.81
CA VAL A 31 -0.55 0.28 2.16
C VAL A 31 -0.02 -0.08 3.54
N GLU A 32 -0.89 -0.58 4.41
CA GLU A 32 -0.51 -1.12 5.70
C GLU A 32 -0.87 -2.60 5.84
N ALA A 33 -0.04 -3.34 6.55
CA ALA A 33 -0.31 -4.75 6.85
C ALA A 33 0.38 -5.19 8.14
N MET A 34 -0.21 -6.17 8.81
CA MET A 34 0.46 -6.92 9.87
C MET A 34 0.96 -8.24 9.32
N VAL A 35 2.15 -8.65 9.76
CA VAL A 35 2.74 -9.96 9.45
C VAL A 35 2.99 -10.74 10.72
N TYR A 36 2.51 -11.97 10.73
CA TYR A 36 2.63 -12.88 11.85
C TYR A 36 3.36 -14.18 11.49
N CYS A 37 3.77 -14.88 12.54
CA CYS A 37 4.14 -16.27 12.55
C CYS A 37 2.98 -17.03 13.20
N GLN A 38 2.30 -17.89 12.45
CA GLN A 38 1.16 -18.67 12.92
C GLN A 38 1.58 -19.69 13.99
N SER A 39 0.70 -20.00 14.94
CA SER A 39 0.90 -21.11 15.89
C SER A 39 0.82 -22.47 15.19
N CYS A 40 1.54 -23.48 15.68
CA CYS A 40 1.43 -24.86 15.18
C CYS A 40 0.01 -25.42 15.33
N ASP A 41 -0.75 -24.94 16.31
CA ASP A 41 -2.12 -25.41 16.59
C ASP A 41 -3.14 -24.95 15.54
N HIS A 42 -2.74 -24.05 14.65
CA HIS A 42 -3.62 -23.43 13.65
C HIS A 42 -3.16 -23.65 12.20
N ILE A 43 -2.15 -24.50 11.98
CA ILE A 43 -1.66 -24.82 10.65
C ILE A 43 -2.79 -25.39 9.78
N GLY A 44 -2.88 -24.89 8.54
CA GLY A 44 -3.94 -25.28 7.60
C GLY A 44 -5.25 -24.52 7.79
N THR A 45 -5.35 -23.64 8.80
CA THR A 45 -6.49 -22.75 9.01
C THR A 45 -6.12 -21.30 8.72
N TRP A 46 -7.10 -20.40 8.74
CA TRP A 46 -6.88 -18.95 8.64
C TRP A 46 -6.70 -18.28 10.01
N SER A 47 -6.71 -19.06 11.10
CA SER A 47 -6.61 -18.53 12.46
C SER A 47 -5.25 -17.89 12.72
N LEU A 48 -5.28 -16.72 13.37
CA LEU A 48 -4.10 -16.01 13.89
C LEU A 48 -4.08 -15.99 15.41
N SER A 49 -4.90 -16.81 16.07
CA SER A 49 -4.83 -16.98 17.52
C SER A 49 -3.42 -17.42 17.91
N GLU A 50 -2.88 -16.78 18.95
CA GLU A 50 -1.52 -17.02 19.46
C GLU A 50 -0.38 -16.76 18.46
N ALA A 51 -0.69 -16.19 17.30
CA ALA A 51 0.30 -15.84 16.30
C ALA A 51 1.18 -14.68 16.81
N LYS A 52 2.48 -14.76 16.53
CA LYS A 52 3.46 -13.77 17.00
C LYS A 52 3.87 -12.84 15.87
N PRO A 53 3.96 -11.52 16.09
CA PRO A 53 4.38 -10.61 15.03
C PRO A 53 5.80 -10.92 14.54
N VAL A 54 6.05 -10.72 13.25
CA VAL A 54 7.36 -10.97 12.64
C VAL A 54 7.98 -9.65 12.24
N ALA A 55 8.98 -9.22 13.00
CA ALA A 55 9.79 -8.06 12.66
C ALA A 55 10.66 -8.31 11.43
N SER A 56 10.93 -7.27 10.63
CA SER A 56 11.80 -7.31 9.45
C SER A 56 11.43 -8.37 8.41
N ALA A 57 10.16 -8.78 8.37
CA ALA A 57 9.59 -9.61 7.31
C ALA A 57 9.52 -8.79 6.02
N LYS A 58 9.85 -9.44 4.89
CA LYS A 58 9.73 -8.86 3.56
C LYS A 58 8.36 -9.14 2.99
N VAL A 59 7.69 -8.06 2.57
CA VAL A 59 6.34 -8.09 2.01
C VAL A 59 6.34 -7.27 0.73
N SER A 60 5.78 -7.81 -0.35
CA SER A 60 5.64 -7.07 -1.61
C SER A 60 4.26 -6.44 -1.73
N VAL A 61 4.24 -5.24 -2.30
CA VAL A 61 3.02 -4.64 -2.87
C VAL A 61 3.15 -4.70 -4.38
N THR A 62 2.24 -5.41 -5.03
CA THR A 62 2.20 -5.55 -6.49
C THR A 62 0.90 -4.98 -7.02
N CYS A 63 0.96 -4.03 -7.95
CA CYS A 63 -0.22 -3.53 -8.65
C CYS A 63 -0.19 -3.90 -10.13
N LYS A 64 -1.31 -4.44 -10.60
CA LYS A 64 -1.52 -4.88 -11.98
C LYS A 64 -2.65 -4.10 -12.61
N ASN A 65 -2.48 -3.72 -13.87
CA ASN A 65 -3.57 -3.11 -14.63
C ASN A 65 -4.60 -4.18 -15.04
N TYR A 66 -5.69 -3.76 -15.68
CA TYR A 66 -6.75 -4.65 -16.18
C TYR A 66 -6.28 -5.70 -17.21
N LYS A 67 -5.08 -5.54 -17.79
CA LYS A 67 -4.43 -6.52 -18.67
C LYS A 67 -3.46 -7.45 -17.91
N ALA A 68 -3.54 -7.47 -16.59
CA ALA A 68 -2.66 -8.21 -15.68
C ALA A 68 -1.16 -7.83 -15.74
N GLN A 69 -0.82 -6.70 -16.37
CA GLN A 69 0.57 -6.21 -16.43
C GLN A 69 0.91 -5.49 -15.14
N VAL A 70 2.05 -5.83 -14.55
CA VAL A 70 2.55 -5.15 -13.35
C VAL A 70 3.01 -3.75 -13.72
N PHE A 71 2.41 -2.73 -13.11
CA PHE A 71 2.83 -1.33 -13.27
C PHE A 71 3.46 -0.74 -12.01
N TYR A 72 3.33 -1.45 -10.88
CA TYR A 72 3.99 -1.09 -9.63
C TYR A 72 4.39 -2.36 -8.87
N TYR A 73 5.63 -2.40 -8.41
CA TYR A 73 6.16 -3.46 -7.56
C TYR A 73 7.23 -2.88 -6.64
N LYS A 74 7.07 -3.07 -5.33
CA LYS A 74 8.12 -2.81 -4.33
C LYS A 74 8.02 -3.84 -3.20
N VAL A 75 9.14 -4.09 -2.55
CA VAL A 75 9.24 -4.88 -1.32
C VAL A 75 9.52 -3.94 -0.16
N PHE A 76 8.79 -4.15 0.93
CA PHE A 76 8.89 -3.39 2.17
C PHE A 76 9.19 -4.35 3.32
N ASP A 77 9.79 -3.81 4.36
CA ASP A 77 10.08 -4.54 5.59
C ASP A 77 9.05 -4.16 6.66
N THR A 78 8.66 -5.12 7.50
CA THR A 78 7.91 -4.83 8.72
C THR A 78 8.80 -4.22 9.81
N ASP A 79 8.20 -3.37 10.64
CA ASP A 79 8.81 -2.81 11.83
C ASP A 79 8.99 -3.87 12.94
N LYS A 80 9.50 -3.46 14.09
CA LYS A 80 9.71 -4.31 15.27
C LYS A 80 8.45 -5.02 15.79
N ASN A 81 7.26 -4.51 15.44
CA ASN A 81 5.97 -5.05 15.85
C ASN A 81 5.32 -5.90 14.75
N GLY A 82 6.02 -6.17 13.64
CA GLY A 82 5.46 -6.89 12.50
C GLY A 82 4.51 -6.05 11.64
N TYR A 83 4.50 -4.73 11.82
CA TYR A 83 3.67 -3.80 11.06
C TYR A 83 4.44 -3.23 9.87
N MET A 84 3.82 -3.24 8.69
CA MET A 84 4.33 -2.63 7.48
C MET A 84 3.56 -1.34 7.21
N TYR A 85 4.28 -0.24 6.98
CA TYR A 85 3.75 1.00 6.42
C TYR A 85 4.46 1.29 5.10
N ALA A 86 3.74 1.12 3.99
CA ALA A 86 4.30 1.16 2.64
C ALA A 86 3.71 2.33 1.84
N GLN A 87 4.39 3.47 1.85
CA GLN A 87 4.08 4.56 0.94
C GLN A 87 4.47 4.16 -0.48
N LEU A 88 3.52 4.23 -1.42
CA LEU A 88 3.72 3.76 -2.78
C LEU A 88 4.36 4.83 -3.67
N GLU A 89 5.59 5.24 -3.33
CA GLU A 89 6.31 6.27 -4.09
C GLU A 89 6.43 5.91 -5.58
N GLY A 90 5.99 6.83 -6.45
CA GLY A 90 5.98 6.63 -7.89
C GLY A 90 4.78 5.84 -8.41
N PHE A 91 3.85 5.41 -7.55
CA PHE A 91 2.56 4.88 -7.97
C PHE A 91 1.77 5.94 -8.72
N LYS A 92 1.33 5.59 -9.93
CA LYS A 92 0.51 6.46 -10.79
C LYS A 92 -0.59 5.62 -11.43
N MET A 93 -1.83 6.06 -11.23
CA MET A 93 -2.98 5.49 -11.95
C MET A 93 -3.00 6.07 -13.36
N LYS A 94 -3.15 5.21 -14.38
CA LYS A 94 -3.46 5.67 -15.75
C LYS A 94 -4.97 5.80 -15.92
N ASN A 95 -5.74 4.91 -15.29
CA ASN A 95 -7.19 4.94 -15.22
C ASN A 95 -7.64 4.91 -13.76
N TYR A 96 -8.40 5.92 -13.33
CA TYR A 96 -8.83 6.10 -11.93
C TYR A 96 -9.70 4.98 -11.37
N ILE A 97 -10.38 4.21 -12.22
CA ILE A 97 -11.28 3.12 -11.80
C ILE A 97 -10.54 1.78 -11.90
N LEU A 98 -9.94 1.50 -13.06
CA LEU A 98 -9.31 0.21 -13.35
C LEU A 98 -7.97 0.02 -12.64
N ASP A 99 -7.21 1.10 -12.46
CA ASP A 99 -5.92 1.05 -11.76
C ASP A 99 -6.05 1.43 -10.28
N HIS A 100 -7.29 1.63 -9.79
CA HIS A 100 -7.56 1.97 -8.39
C HIS A 100 -6.96 0.92 -7.44
N PRO A 101 -6.28 1.31 -6.34
CA PRO A 101 -5.57 0.37 -5.46
C PRO A 101 -6.41 -0.80 -4.96
N LEU A 102 -7.71 -0.58 -4.69
CA LEU A 102 -8.65 -1.64 -4.26
C LEU A 102 -8.84 -2.78 -5.27
N HIS A 103 -8.60 -2.52 -6.56
CA HIS A 103 -8.81 -3.50 -7.62
C HIS A 103 -7.49 -3.95 -8.24
N SER A 104 -6.48 -3.08 -8.24
CA SER A 104 -5.23 -3.30 -8.97
C SER A 104 -4.12 -3.85 -8.08
N CYS A 105 -4.12 -3.57 -6.78
CA CYS A 105 -3.00 -3.85 -5.89
C CYS A 105 -3.26 -5.04 -4.95
N TYR A 106 -2.19 -5.80 -4.68
CA TYR A 106 -2.19 -6.95 -3.79
C TYR A 106 -0.91 -7.00 -2.96
N VAL A 107 -1.03 -7.51 -1.74
CA VAL A 107 0.08 -7.70 -0.81
C VAL A 107 0.45 -9.17 -0.72
N LYS A 108 1.75 -9.49 -0.78
CA LYS A 108 2.24 -10.88 -0.68
C LYS A 108 3.44 -10.98 0.24
N LEU A 109 3.49 -12.06 1.01
CA LEU A 109 4.69 -12.47 1.74
C LEU A 109 5.82 -12.77 0.74
N VAL A 110 7.03 -12.32 1.07
CA VAL A 110 8.23 -12.59 0.29
C VAL A 110 9.20 -13.43 1.10
N TRP A 111 9.52 -13.01 2.33
CA TRP A 111 10.50 -13.68 3.16
C TRP A 111 10.38 -13.30 4.64
N SER A 112 10.79 -14.20 5.52
CA SER A 112 10.83 -14.01 6.98
C SER A 112 12.27 -14.13 7.48
N PRO A 113 12.73 -13.26 8.39
CA PRO A 113 14.03 -13.38 9.04
C PRO A 113 14.09 -14.49 10.09
N LEU A 114 12.96 -15.07 10.47
CA LEU A 114 12.91 -16.15 11.45
C LEU A 114 13.10 -17.49 10.74
N GLU A 115 14.24 -18.16 10.97
CA GLU A 115 14.55 -19.47 10.40
C GLU A 115 13.47 -20.52 10.74
N THR A 116 12.94 -20.47 11.96
CA THR A 116 11.89 -21.37 12.42
C THR A 116 10.50 -21.00 11.89
N CYS A 117 10.34 -19.86 11.21
CA CYS A 117 9.06 -19.36 10.72
C CYS A 117 9.16 -18.61 9.38
N GLY A 118 9.68 -19.31 8.38
CA GLY A 118 9.83 -18.78 7.01
C GLY A 118 8.98 -19.45 5.94
N LEU A 119 8.16 -20.45 6.29
CA LEU A 119 7.33 -21.12 5.29
C LEU A 119 6.15 -20.21 4.92
N LEU A 120 6.01 -19.93 3.63
CA LEU A 120 4.87 -19.16 3.11
C LEU A 120 3.57 -19.91 3.40
N SER A 121 2.54 -19.16 3.79
CA SER A 121 1.18 -19.67 3.97
C SER A 121 0.20 -18.80 3.19
N ASN A 122 -1.00 -19.32 2.94
CA ASN A 122 -2.06 -18.56 2.30
C ASN A 122 -3.09 -17.99 3.28
N VAL A 123 -2.74 -17.87 4.57
CA VAL A 123 -3.57 -17.17 5.55
C VAL A 123 -3.87 -15.77 5.04
N ASN A 124 -5.16 -15.44 4.93
CA ASN A 124 -5.66 -14.19 4.33
C ASN A 124 -5.01 -13.86 2.98
N TYR A 125 -4.80 -14.88 2.16
CA TYR A 125 -4.21 -14.78 0.82
C TYR A 125 -2.75 -14.30 0.81
N GLY A 126 -2.00 -14.49 1.89
CA GLY A 126 -0.63 -13.98 1.97
C GLY A 126 0.34 -14.53 0.90
N LEU A 127 0.05 -15.69 0.30
CA LEU A 127 0.81 -16.26 -0.82
C LEU A 127 0.21 -15.87 -2.18
N THR A 128 -1.11 -15.96 -2.34
CA THR A 128 -1.78 -15.72 -3.63
C THR A 128 -1.96 -14.23 -3.93
N GLY A 129 -2.00 -13.37 -2.92
CA GLY A 129 -2.21 -11.92 -3.00
C GLY A 129 -3.38 -11.47 -2.14
N ALA A 130 -3.08 -10.83 -1.01
CA ALA A 130 -4.08 -10.20 -0.16
C ALA A 130 -4.63 -8.92 -0.82
N PRO A 131 -5.95 -8.81 -1.06
CA PRO A 131 -6.53 -7.61 -1.62
C PRO A 131 -6.45 -6.45 -0.63
N LEU A 132 -6.44 -5.24 -1.16
CA LEU A 132 -6.51 -4.02 -0.36
C LEU A 132 -7.95 -3.72 0.07
N ARG A 133 -8.11 -3.16 1.26
CA ARG A 133 -9.38 -2.70 1.82
C ARG A 133 -9.22 -1.29 2.37
N TYR A 134 -10.23 -0.44 2.16
CA TYR A 134 -10.24 0.93 2.66
C TYR A 134 -10.99 0.98 4.00
N GLU A 135 -10.31 1.42 5.06
CA GLU A 135 -10.88 1.50 6.41
C GLU A 135 -11.19 2.93 6.85
N ASN A 136 -11.50 3.83 5.90
CA ASN A 136 -11.76 5.25 6.16
C ASN A 136 -10.57 5.97 6.83
N LYS A 137 -9.34 5.52 6.55
CA LYS A 137 -8.11 6.08 7.12
C LYS A 137 -7.46 7.06 6.16
N LEU A 138 -7.52 8.33 6.54
CA LEU A 138 -6.81 9.43 5.89
C LEU A 138 -5.79 9.99 6.87
N LEU A 139 -4.51 9.94 6.52
CA LEU A 139 -3.44 10.58 7.27
C LEU A 139 -3.25 12.00 6.77
N ARG A 140 -3.16 12.93 7.72
CA ARG A 140 -2.84 14.34 7.47
C ARG A 140 -1.53 14.66 8.19
N GLY A 141 -0.69 15.46 7.56
CA GLY A 141 0.54 15.96 8.18
C GLY A 141 0.26 16.81 9.42
N GLY A 142 1.33 17.05 10.19
CA GLY A 142 1.28 17.95 11.35
C GLY A 142 1.03 19.41 10.97
N ALA A 143 0.93 20.30 11.96
CA ALA A 143 0.69 21.72 11.75
C ALA A 143 1.71 22.32 10.75
N GLY A 144 1.20 22.90 9.65
CA GLY A 144 2.01 23.48 8.57
C GLY A 144 2.45 22.50 7.47
N SER A 145 2.09 21.22 7.55
CA SER A 145 2.26 20.25 6.47
C SER A 145 0.97 20.10 5.68
N ASN A 146 1.09 20.10 4.35
CA ASN A 146 -0.04 19.81 3.47
C ASN A 146 -0.18 18.31 3.17
N TYR A 147 0.75 17.48 3.65
CA TYR A 147 0.79 16.04 3.36
C TYR A 147 -0.56 15.38 3.67
N GLU A 148 -1.13 14.71 2.66
CA GLU A 148 -2.29 13.85 2.81
C GLU A 148 -2.02 12.48 2.19
N ALA A 149 -2.37 11.42 2.90
CA ALA A 149 -2.27 10.05 2.39
C ALA A 149 -3.52 9.23 2.69
N VAL A 150 -4.01 8.51 1.67
CA VAL A 150 -5.05 7.50 1.82
C VAL A 150 -4.38 6.18 2.18
N VAL A 151 -4.79 5.60 3.31
CA VAL A 151 -4.23 4.35 3.80
C VAL A 151 -5.19 3.20 3.50
N TYR A 152 -4.68 2.19 2.81
CA TYR A 152 -5.35 0.93 2.56
C TYR A 152 -4.73 -0.17 3.42
N ALA A 153 -5.56 -1.00 4.04
CA ALA A 153 -5.09 -2.15 4.79
C ALA A 153 -5.01 -3.39 3.89
N ALA A 154 -4.17 -4.35 4.25
CA ALA A 154 -4.13 -5.69 3.71
C ALA A 154 -3.91 -6.71 4.82
N GLY A 155 -4.40 -7.94 4.62
CA GLY A 155 -4.24 -9.01 5.59
C GLY A 155 -5.01 -8.76 6.90
N PRO A 156 -4.50 -9.21 8.06
CA PRO A 156 -3.11 -9.60 8.33
C PRO A 156 -2.60 -10.86 7.61
N LEU A 157 -1.31 -10.93 7.31
CA LEU A 157 -0.65 -12.06 6.64
C LEU A 157 0.11 -12.92 7.66
N ALA A 158 0.39 -14.19 7.34
CA ALA A 158 1.22 -15.02 8.21
C ALA A 158 2.14 -16.00 7.47
N PHE A 159 3.38 -16.11 7.95
CA PHE A 159 4.20 -17.30 7.73
C PHE A 159 3.77 -18.42 8.67
N ARG A 160 4.17 -19.65 8.34
CA ARG A 160 4.00 -20.80 9.22
C ARG A 160 5.35 -21.32 9.71
N PRO A 161 5.42 -21.91 10.91
CA PRO A 161 6.65 -22.49 11.41
C PRO A 161 7.07 -23.72 10.60
N SER A 162 8.38 -23.92 10.44
CA SER A 162 8.96 -25.04 9.69
C SER A 162 8.95 -26.36 10.45
N HIS A 163 8.88 -26.28 11.78
CA HIS A 163 8.95 -27.43 12.68
C HIS A 163 7.59 -28.04 13.05
N CYS A 164 6.47 -27.42 12.64
CA CYS A 164 5.16 -28.02 12.85
C CYS A 164 5.01 -29.21 11.90
N SER A 165 4.73 -30.40 12.44
CA SER A 165 4.21 -31.50 11.62
C SER A 165 2.93 -31.02 10.94
N GLN A 166 2.73 -31.33 9.65
CA GLN A 166 1.42 -31.09 9.04
C GLN A 166 0.40 -31.86 9.85
N GLY A 167 -0.37 -31.16 10.68
CA GLY A 167 -1.43 -31.78 11.47
C GLY A 167 -2.30 -32.59 10.50
N ASN A 168 -2.65 -33.81 10.89
CA ASN A 168 -3.55 -34.64 10.11
C ASN A 168 -4.78 -33.81 9.75
N VAL A 169 -4.89 -33.41 8.48
CA VAL A 169 -6.07 -32.78 7.93
C VAL A 169 -7.14 -33.86 7.94
N THR A 170 -7.81 -34.04 9.08
CA THR A 170 -9.09 -34.74 9.10
C THR A 170 -10.05 -33.84 8.34
N SER A 171 -10.16 -34.12 7.05
CA SER A 171 -11.28 -33.76 6.18
C SER A 171 -12.57 -34.07 6.93
N GLN A 172 -13.14 -33.08 7.60
CA GLN A 172 -14.54 -33.15 7.99
C GLN A 172 -15.36 -32.66 6.80
N HIS A 173 -16.08 -33.65 6.28
CA HIS A 173 -17.07 -33.58 5.22
C HIS A 173 -18.27 -32.74 5.64
#